data_AF-A0A1Q5HM72-F1
#
_entry.id   AF-A0A1Q5HM72-F1
#
_cell.length_a   1.000
_cell.length_b   1.000
_cell.length_c   1.000
_cell.angle_alpha   90.00
_cell.angle_beta   90.00
_cell.angle_gamma   90.00
#
_symmetry.space_group_name_H-M   'P 1'
#
loop_
_entity.id
_entity.type
_entity.pdbx_description
1 polymer ?
#
loop_
_entity_poly.entity_id
_entity_poly.type
_entity_poly.pdbx_seq_one_letter_code
_entity_poly.pdbx_strand_id
1 'polypeptide(L)' 'MMDKERRRQARSLPRAERMVAQYEEQQRVMREWVPLAQFGVPDEEYVNARFLIRHDDLAARRFDRVLSFCEFTE' A
#
# COMPACT_ATOMS: atom_id res chain seq x y z
N MET A 1 -7.81 -6.51 -13.06
CA MET A 1 -8.00 -7.92 -13.49
C MET A 1 -6.84 -8.80 -13.03
N MET A 2 -5.58 -8.39 -13.21
CA MET A 2 -4.38 -9.18 -12.84
C MET A 2 -4.19 -9.47 -11.34
N ASP A 3 -4.75 -8.67 -10.42
CA ASP A 3 -4.55 -8.86 -8.97
C ASP A 3 -5.15 -10.18 -8.44
N LYS A 4 -6.33 -10.57 -8.95
CA LYS A 4 -7.02 -11.80 -8.52
C LYS A 4 -6.30 -13.07 -8.98
N GLU A 5 -5.70 -13.02 -10.16
CA GLU A 5 -5.01 -14.17 -10.76
C GLU A 5 -3.69 -14.45 -10.05
N ARG A 6 -2.92 -13.39 -9.75
CA ARG A 6 -1.69 -13.47 -8.96
C ARG A 6 -1.94 -13.96 -7.53
N ARG A 7 -3.01 -13.50 -6.87
CA ARG A 7 -3.42 -14.04 -5.55
C ARG A 7 -3.74 -15.53 -5.58
N ARG A 8 -4.32 -16.03 -6.68
CA ARG A 8 -4.57 -17.47 -6.86
C ARG A 8 -3.26 -18.23 -7.05
N GLN A 9 -2.35 -17.69 -7.84
CA GLN A 9 -1.03 -18.29 -8.10
C GLN A 9 -0.15 -18.33 -6.84
N ALA A 10 -0.13 -17.26 -6.05
CA ALA A 10 0.57 -17.23 -4.76
C ALA A 10 0.02 -18.28 -3.77
N ARG A 11 -1.29 -18.54 -3.80
CA ARG A 11 -1.93 -19.58 -2.97
C ARG A 11 -1.63 -21.01 -3.43
N SER A 12 -1.24 -21.22 -4.69
CA SER A 12 -0.84 -22.55 -5.19
C SER A 12 0.61 -22.92 -4.88
N LEU A 13 1.43 -21.97 -4.40
CA LEU A 13 2.84 -22.25 -4.07
C LEU A 13 3.00 -23.14 -2.82
N PRO A 14 4.11 -23.87 -2.70
CA PRO A 14 4.54 -24.54 -1.46
C PRO A 14 4.64 -23.56 -0.29
N ARG A 15 4.39 -24.03 0.94
CA ARG A 15 4.26 -23.17 2.14
C ARG A 15 5.46 -22.26 2.39
N ALA A 16 6.68 -22.72 2.10
CA ALA A 16 7.90 -21.93 2.26
C ALA A 16 7.97 -20.75 1.27
N GLU A 17 7.51 -20.95 0.04
CA GLU A 17 7.53 -19.95 -1.04
C GLU A 17 6.38 -18.94 -0.92
N ARG A 18 5.30 -19.29 -0.20
CA ARG A 18 4.17 -18.37 0.04
C ARG A 18 4.58 -17.11 0.80
N MET A 19 5.50 -17.23 1.77
CA MET A 19 5.95 -16.07 2.55
C MET A 19 6.74 -15.09 1.68
N VAL A 20 7.62 -15.62 0.81
CA VAL A 20 8.39 -14.80 -0.14
C VAL A 20 7.45 -14.11 -1.12
N ALA A 21 6.51 -14.86 -1.73
CA ALA A 21 5.54 -14.29 -2.65
C ALA A 21 4.63 -13.23 -1.98
N GLN A 22 4.26 -13.43 -0.72
CA GLN A 22 3.48 -12.44 0.05
C GLN A 22 4.27 -11.18 0.35
N TYR A 23 5.56 -11.32 0.69
CA TYR A 23 6.45 -10.19 0.92
C TYR A 23 6.71 -9.39 -0.36
N GLU A 24 6.96 -10.06 -1.49
CA GLU A 24 7.13 -9.42 -2.79
C GLU A 24 5.86 -8.70 -3.24
N GLU A 25 4.70 -9.31 -3.01
CA GLU A 25 3.39 -8.70 -3.27
C GLU A 25 3.19 -7.44 -2.42
N GLN A 26 3.49 -7.51 -1.12
CA GLN A 26 3.42 -6.37 -0.21
C GLN A 26 4.33 -5.23 -0.68
N GLN A 27 5.58 -5.53 -1.03
CA GLN A 27 6.53 -4.56 -1.57
C GLN A 27 6.06 -3.97 -2.90
N ARG A 28 5.43 -4.76 -3.78
CA ARG A 28 4.85 -4.23 -5.02
C ARG A 28 3.69 -3.28 -4.73
N VAL A 29 2.74 -3.69 -3.90
CA VAL A 29 1.59 -2.86 -3.54
C VAL A 29 2.07 -1.56 -2.91
N MET A 30 3.02 -1.61 -1.97
CA MET A 30 3.60 -0.41 -1.37
C MET A 30 4.24 0.53 -2.41
N ARG A 31 4.92 -0.01 -3.44
CA ARG A 31 5.49 0.78 -4.55
C ARG A 31 4.45 1.40 -5.48
N GLU A 32 3.22 0.87 -5.53
CA GLU A 32 2.13 1.44 -6.33
C GLU A 32 1.53 2.70 -5.69
N TRP A 33 1.69 2.87 -4.37
CA TRP A 33 1.15 4.00 -3.62
C TRP A 33 2.22 5.08 -3.42
N VAL A 34 1.86 6.32 -3.72
CA VAL A 34 2.68 7.52 -3.59
C VAL A 34 2.12 8.37 -2.45
N PRO A 35 2.95 8.78 -1.47
CA PRO A 35 2.52 9.72 -0.44
C PRO A 35 2.40 11.13 -1.03
N LEU A 36 1.21 11.74 -0.89
CA LEU A 36 0.96 13.14 -1.25
C LEU A 36 1.28 14.09 -0.11
N ALA A 37 1.01 13.68 1.12
CA ALA A 37 1.33 14.42 2.32
C ALA A 37 1.47 13.48 3.51
N GLN A 38 2.31 13.86 4.47
CA GLN A 38 2.43 13.27 5.79
C GLN A 38 2.43 14.38 6.83
N PHE A 39 1.67 14.21 7.89
CA PHE A 39 1.58 15.17 8.99
C PHE A 39 1.49 14.42 10.32
N GLY A 40 2.15 14.98 11.33
CA GLY A 40 1.99 14.50 12.71
C GLY A 40 0.58 14.82 13.21
N VAL A 41 0.02 13.93 14.02
CA VAL A 41 -1.25 14.17 14.69
C VAL A 41 -0.96 14.92 16.00
N PRO A 42 -1.61 16.07 16.27
CA PRO A 42 -1.45 16.77 17.54
C PRO A 42 -1.76 15.82 18.72
N ASP A 43 -0.97 15.90 19.77
CA ASP A 43 -1.11 15.09 20.99
C ASP A 43 -0.91 13.57 20.82
N GLU A 44 -0.51 13.08 19.64
CA GLU A 44 -0.17 11.69 19.38
C GLU A 44 1.27 11.55 18.84
N GLU A 45 2.22 11.29 19.73
CA GLU A 45 3.66 11.17 19.39
C GLU A 45 3.96 10.01 18.43
N TYR A 46 3.11 8.98 18.44
CA TYR A 46 3.30 7.74 17.68
C TYR A 46 2.39 7.62 16.46
N VAL A 47 1.70 8.69 16.07
CA VAL A 47 0.73 8.63 14.98
C VAL A 47 1.01 9.70 13.93
N ASN A 48 1.22 9.22 12.71
CA ASN A 48 1.29 10.05 11.53
C ASN A 48 0.07 9.82 10.67
N ALA A 49 -0.55 10.90 10.19
CA ALA A 49 -1.56 10.81 9.15
C ALA A 49 -0.90 11.02 7.79
N ARG A 50 -1.31 10.21 6.81
CA ARG A 50 -0.84 10.24 5.43
C ARG A 50 -1.99 10.28 4.44
N PHE A 51 -1.77 11.00 3.35
CA PHE A 51 -2.58 10.86 2.13
C PHE A 51 -1.80 10.09 1.09
N LEU A 52 -2.37 8.99 0.58
CA LEU A 52 -1.77 8.11 -0.41
C LEU A 52 -2.60 8.12 -1.70
N ILE A 53 -1.94 8.06 -2.86
CA ILE A 53 -2.60 7.93 -4.16
C ILE A 53 -1.86 6.88 -5.00
N ARG A 54 -2.56 6.18 -5.90
CA ARG A 54 -1.87 5.31 -6.87
C ARG A 54 -1.16 6.15 -7.91
N HIS A 55 -0.01 5.69 -8.39
CA HIS A 55 0.77 6.38 -9.42
C HIS A 55 -0.08 6.74 -10.67
N ASP A 56 -0.88 5.81 -11.17
CA ASP A 56 -1.73 6.04 -12.36
C ASP A 56 -2.81 7.09 -12.12
N ASP A 57 -3.38 7.15 -10.91
CA ASP A 57 -4.41 8.11 -10.55
C ASP A 57 -3.80 9.50 -10.35
N LEU A 58 -2.57 9.59 -9.84
CA LEU A 58 -1.80 10.84 -9.79
C LEU A 58 -1.51 11.38 -11.20
N ALA A 59 -1.01 10.52 -12.10
CA ALA A 59 -0.74 10.88 -13.48
C ALA A 59 -2.01 11.35 -14.22
N ALA A 60 -3.16 10.73 -13.92
CA ALA A 60 -4.46 11.09 -14.47
C ALA A 60 -5.17 12.22 -13.71
N ARG A 61 -4.54 12.83 -12.68
CA ARG A 61 -5.10 13.91 -11.83
C ARG A 61 -6.43 13.55 -11.16
N ARG A 62 -6.63 12.28 -10.80
CA ARG A 62 -7.84 11.77 -10.14
C ARG A 62 -7.71 11.85 -8.62
N PHE A 63 -7.66 13.07 -8.10
CA PHE A 63 -7.49 13.31 -6.66
C PHE A 63 -8.70 12.86 -5.82
N ASP A 64 -9.84 12.54 -6.44
CA ASP A 64 -10.98 11.87 -5.80
C ASP A 64 -10.66 10.44 -5.30
N ARG A 65 -9.53 9.86 -5.73
CA ARG A 65 -9.08 8.51 -5.38
C ARG A 65 -8.02 8.46 -4.29
N VAL A 66 -7.74 9.58 -3.63
CA VAL A 66 -6.81 9.64 -2.51
C VAL A 66 -7.34 8.85 -1.31
N LEU A 67 -6.47 8.10 -0.66
CA LEU A 67 -6.74 7.42 0.60
C LEU A 67 -6.12 8.18 1.77
N SER A 68 -6.85 8.23 2.89
CA SER A 68 -6.30 8.65 4.18
C SER A 68 -5.86 7.40 4.96
N PHE A 69 -4.65 7.43 5.52
CA PHE A 69 -4.07 6.34 6.29
C PHE A 69 -3.41 6.88 7.56
N CYS A 70 -3.66 6.24 8.70
CA CYS A 70 -2.93 6.49 9.93
C CYS A 70 -1.81 5.46 10.07
N GLU A 71 -0.57 5.95 10.05
CA GLU A 71 0.61 5.17 10.37
C GLU A 71 0.88 5.27 11.87
N PHE A 72 0.96 4.11 12.52
CA PHE A 72 1.43 3.98 13.90
C PHE A 72 2.93 3.70 13.86
N THR A 73 3.73 4.56 14.49
CA THR A 73 5.18 4.36 14.64
C THR A 73 5.46 3.63 15.95
N GLU A 74 6.33 2.63 15.93
CA GLU A 74 6.75 1.84 17.11
C GLU A 74 7.67 2.60 18.06
#